data_AF-A0A3B4ED87-F1
#
_entry.id   AF-A0A3B4ED87-F1
#
_cell.length_a   1.000
_cell.length_b   1.000
_cell.length_c   1.000
_cell.angle_alpha   90.00
_cell.angle_beta   90.00
_cell.angle_gamma   90.00
#
_symmetry.space_group_name_H-M   'P 1'
#
loop_
_entity.id
_entity.type
_entity.pdbx_description
1 polymer ?
#
loop_
_entity_poly.entity_id
_entity_poly.type
_entity_poly.pdbx_seq_one_letter_code
_entity_poly.pdbx_strand_id
1 'polypeptide(L)'
;MKHSCIDGIINSTNINTCTFHYKHEWVVWIEETTFGEEARKKMDNNKRRQQREVFLRFICALLNSGGGYLFAKNANQQNKRHNDALGSDLEKGLNELLYPKLIQDFIHITQNENELQFHVKPWCSCLVGEDAAPSPR
;
A
#
# COMPACT_ATOMS: atom_id res chain seq x y z
N MET A 1 11.45 -17.38 4.09
CA MET A 1 10.96 -16.20 4.83
C MET A 1 10.19 -15.19 3.97
N LYS A 2 10.34 -15.13 2.63
CA LYS A 2 9.65 -14.11 1.80
C LYS A 2 8.14 -14.32 1.61
N HIS A 3 7.66 -15.57 1.57
CA HIS A 3 6.22 -15.87 1.41
C HIS A 3 5.41 -15.65 2.71
N SER A 4 6.03 -15.87 3.88
CA SER A 4 5.30 -15.97 5.16
C SER A 4 4.63 -14.67 5.62
N CYS A 5 5.15 -13.50 5.22
CA CYS A 5 4.59 -12.22 5.66
C CYS A 5 3.29 -11.86 4.91
N ILE A 6 3.28 -12.06 3.59
CA ILE A 6 2.11 -11.77 2.76
C ILE A 6 0.99 -12.77 3.07
N ASP A 7 1.31 -14.07 3.13
CA ASP A 7 0.35 -15.12 3.49
C ASP A 7 -0.20 -14.92 4.92
N GLY A 8 0.64 -14.45 5.84
CA GLY A 8 0.23 -14.10 7.20
C GLY A 8 -0.75 -12.92 7.27
N ILE A 9 -0.61 -11.93 6.38
CA ILE A 9 -1.58 -10.83 6.29
C ILE A 9 -2.92 -11.38 5.80
N ILE A 10 -2.94 -12.09 4.68
CA ILE A 10 -4.17 -12.65 4.09
C ILE A 10 -4.97 -13.44 5.13
N ASN A 11 -4.31 -14.35 5.84
CA ASN A 11 -4.96 -15.21 6.85
C ASN A 11 -5.42 -14.47 8.12
N SER A 12 -4.95 -13.22 8.34
CA SER A 12 -5.27 -12.43 9.53
C SER A 12 -6.28 -11.30 9.29
N THR A 13 -6.67 -11.07 8.03
CA THR A 13 -7.56 -9.97 7.66
C THR A 13 -8.91 -10.50 7.19
N ASN A 14 -10.00 -9.82 7.57
CA ASN A 14 -11.34 -10.09 7.03
C ASN A 14 -11.59 -9.32 5.72
N ILE A 15 -10.53 -8.98 4.98
CA ILE A 15 -10.64 -8.29 3.69
C ILE A 15 -10.28 -9.29 2.60
N ASN A 16 -11.15 -9.40 1.59
CA ASN A 16 -10.90 -10.26 0.45
C ASN A 16 -9.64 -9.78 -0.28
N THR A 17 -8.64 -10.65 -0.28
CA THR A 17 -7.33 -10.39 -0.85
C THR A 17 -6.88 -11.61 -1.64
N CYS A 18 -6.21 -11.39 -2.76
CA CYS A 18 -5.59 -12.47 -3.53
C CYS A 18 -4.17 -12.08 -3.93
N THR A 19 -3.30 -13.08 -4.02
CA THR A 19 -1.88 -12.85 -4.33
C THR A 19 -1.37 -13.84 -5.34
N PHE A 20 -0.54 -13.36 -6.26
CA PHE A 20 0.15 -14.18 -7.24
C PHE A 20 1.52 -13.59 -7.57
N HIS A 21 2.39 -14.43 -8.12
CA HIS A 21 3.66 -13.98 -8.68
C HIS A 21 3.52 -13.82 -10.18
N TYR A 22 3.86 -12.64 -10.69
CA TYR A 22 3.89 -12.37 -12.13
C TYR A 22 5.26 -11.83 -12.52
N LYS A 23 5.94 -12.51 -13.46
CA LYS A 23 7.27 -12.12 -13.95
C LYS A 23 8.30 -11.77 -12.85
N HIS A 24 8.26 -12.49 -11.72
CA HIS A 24 9.09 -12.32 -10.51
C HIS A 24 8.70 -11.17 -9.57
N GLU A 25 7.57 -10.51 -9.81
CA GLU A 25 7.03 -9.49 -8.92
C GLU A 25 5.85 -10.05 -8.12
N TRP A 26 5.73 -9.60 -6.87
CA TRP A 26 4.54 -9.84 -6.07
C TRP A 26 3.39 -9.03 -6.61
N VAL A 27 2.23 -9.65 -6.75
CA VAL A 27 0.99 -8.95 -7.03
C VAL A 27 0.01 -9.24 -5.92
N VAL A 28 -0.50 -8.18 -5.31
CA VAL A 28 -1.52 -8.22 -4.26
C VAL A 28 -2.75 -7.49 -4.77
N TRP A 29 -3.92 -8.08 -4.59
CA TRP A 29 -5.20 -7.46 -4.88
C TRP A 29 -5.98 -7.24 -3.58
N ILE A 30 -6.53 -6.04 -3.40
CA ILE A 30 -7.51 -5.72 -2.36
C ILE A 30 -8.84 -5.41 -3.05
N GLU A 31 -9.85 -6.24 -2.81
CA GLU A 31 -11.13 -6.13 -3.52
C GLU A 31 -11.96 -4.90 -3.17
N GLU A 32 -11.74 -4.30 -2.00
CA GLU A 32 -12.51 -3.15 -1.57
C GLU A 32 -11.65 -2.20 -0.72
N THR A 33 -11.39 -1.00 -1.24
CA THR A 33 -10.74 0.09 -0.50
C THR A 33 -11.41 1.42 -0.81
N THR A 34 -11.71 2.20 0.22
CA THR A 34 -12.25 3.55 0.06
C THR A 34 -11.10 4.55 0.02
N PHE A 35 -11.03 5.33 -1.07
CA PHE A 35 -10.03 6.38 -1.24
C PHE A 35 -10.62 7.79 -1.11
N GLY A 36 -9.75 8.76 -0.83
CA GLY A 36 -9.98 10.19 -0.65
C GLY A 36 -10.68 10.60 0.64
N GLU A 37 -10.31 11.80 1.08
CA GLU A 37 -10.57 12.28 2.45
C GLU A 37 -12.06 12.33 2.79
N GLU A 38 -12.88 12.89 1.91
CA GLU A 38 -14.31 13.05 2.18
C GLU A 38 -15.08 11.73 2.22
N ALA A 39 -14.66 10.74 1.43
CA ALA A 39 -15.24 9.40 1.49
C ALA A 39 -14.78 8.68 2.77
N ARG A 40 -13.49 8.75 3.10
CA ARG A 40 -12.93 8.14 4.31
C ARG A 40 -13.45 8.77 5.60
N LYS A 41 -13.76 10.07 5.63
CA LYS A 41 -14.44 10.72 6.78
C LYS A 41 -15.85 10.18 7.03
N LYS A 42 -16.55 9.73 5.98
CA LYS A 42 -17.92 9.19 6.07
C LYS A 42 -17.96 7.69 6.40
N MET A 43 -16.82 7.00 6.35
CA MET A 43 -16.73 5.59 6.71
C MET A 43 -16.97 5.38 8.21
N ASP A 44 -17.49 4.20 8.55
CA ASP A 44 -17.40 3.69 9.91
C ASP A 44 -15.93 3.67 10.38
N ASN A 45 -15.69 4.12 11.61
CA ASN A 45 -14.34 4.29 12.16
C ASN A 45 -13.58 2.96 12.23
N ASN A 46 -14.24 1.85 12.57
CA ASN A 46 -13.60 0.54 12.66
C ASN A 46 -13.24 0.03 11.27
N LYS A 47 -14.15 0.16 10.29
CA LYS A 47 -13.87 -0.17 8.89
C LYS A 47 -12.73 0.65 8.30
N ARG A 48 -12.70 1.98 8.56
CA ARG A 48 -11.62 2.87 8.12
C ARG A 48 -10.27 2.43 8.68
N ARG A 49 -10.21 2.16 9.99
CA ARG A 49 -8.99 1.68 10.66
C ARG A 49 -8.52 0.35 10.09
N GLN A 50 -9.44 -0.59 9.89
CA GLN A 50 -9.12 -1.90 9.32
C GLN A 50 -8.57 -1.78 7.90
N GLN A 51 -9.24 -1.03 7.01
CA GLN A 51 -8.73 -0.81 5.65
C GLN A 51 -7.35 -0.13 5.65
N ARG A 52 -7.15 0.88 6.51
CA ARG A 52 -5.83 1.54 6.68
C ARG A 52 -4.76 0.54 7.07
N GLU A 53 -5.02 -0.29 8.08
CA GLU A 53 -4.05 -1.26 8.58
C GLU A 53 -3.68 -2.29 7.52
N VAL A 54 -4.68 -2.87 6.84
CA VAL A 54 -4.44 -3.86 5.79
C VAL A 54 -3.65 -3.27 4.63
N PHE A 55 -4.04 -2.07 4.16
CA PHE A 55 -3.35 -1.36 3.10
C PHE A 55 -1.86 -1.14 3.45
N LEU A 56 -1.58 -0.56 4.63
CA LEU A 56 -0.21 -0.28 5.06
C LEU A 56 0.61 -1.56 5.28
N ARG A 57 0.00 -2.63 5.79
CA ARG A 57 0.65 -3.93 5.97
C ARG A 57 1.09 -4.54 4.64
N PHE A 58 0.26 -4.46 3.59
CA PHE A 58 0.66 -4.95 2.27
C PHE A 58 1.75 -4.10 1.64
N ILE A 59 1.68 -2.77 1.74
CA ILE A 59 2.77 -1.90 1.27
C ILE A 59 4.09 -2.26 1.99
N CYS A 60 4.06 -2.38 3.33
CA CYS A 60 5.22 -2.80 4.13
C CYS A 60 5.75 -4.18 3.72
N ALA A 61 4.85 -5.14 3.48
CA ALA A 61 5.24 -6.47 3.04
C ALA A 61 5.92 -6.44 1.66
N LEU A 62 5.39 -5.67 0.71
CA LEU A 62 5.99 -5.49 -0.62
C LEU A 62 7.36 -4.83 -0.53
N LEU A 63 7.48 -3.73 0.22
CA LEU A 63 8.76 -3.05 0.49
C LEU A 63 9.83 -4.04 0.98
N ASN A 64 9.48 -4.90 1.93
CA ASN A 64 10.40 -5.86 2.55
C ASN A 64 10.59 -7.18 1.79
N SER A 65 9.82 -7.41 0.71
CA SER A 65 9.82 -8.69 -0.02
C SER A 65 10.36 -8.59 -1.44
N GLY A 66 10.99 -7.47 -1.80
CA GLY A 66 11.56 -7.25 -3.14
C GLY A 66 10.74 -6.33 -4.04
N GLY A 67 9.70 -5.68 -3.50
CA GLY A 67 8.77 -4.85 -4.25
C GLY A 67 7.65 -5.65 -4.90
N GLY A 68 6.85 -4.96 -5.71
CA GLY A 68 5.75 -5.54 -6.48
C GLY A 68 4.60 -4.54 -6.69
N TYR A 69 3.41 -5.07 -6.96
CA TYR A 69 2.20 -4.30 -7.21
C TYR A 69 1.14 -4.58 -6.15
N LEU A 70 0.49 -3.51 -5.71
CA LEU A 70 -0.77 -3.57 -5.00
C LEU A 70 -1.85 -2.97 -5.88
N PHE A 71 -2.90 -3.73 -6.15
CA PHE A 71 -4.11 -3.26 -6.82
C PHE A 71 -5.20 -3.13 -5.79
N ALA A 72 -5.87 -1.98 -5.76
CA ALA A 72 -6.95 -1.71 -4.83
C ALA A 72 -8.15 -1.19 -5.61
N LYS A 73 -9.23 -1.96 -5.58
CA LYS A 73 -10.49 -1.54 -6.19
C LYS A 73 -11.15 -0.49 -5.30
N ASN A 74 -11.42 0.66 -5.90
CA ASN A 74 -12.08 1.77 -5.23
C ASN A 74 -13.54 1.43 -4.98
N ALA A 75 -13.93 1.40 -3.71
CA ALA A 75 -15.31 1.16 -3.28
C ALA A 75 -16.24 2.36 -3.54
N ASN A 76 -15.68 3.53 -3.86
CA ASN A 76 -16.47 4.74 -4.08
C ASN A 76 -17.28 4.61 -5.38
N GLN A 77 -18.60 4.59 -5.26
CA GLN A 77 -19.53 4.60 -6.40
C GLN A 77 -19.56 5.93 -7.19
N GLN A 78 -18.82 6.94 -6.74
CA GLN A 78 -18.79 8.24 -7.40
C GLN A 78 -17.64 8.28 -8.42
N ASN A 79 -18.01 8.16 -9.71
CA ASN A 79 -17.21 8.23 -10.94
C ASN A 79 -16.40 9.54 -11.14
N LYS A 80 -15.79 10.09 -10.09
CA LYS A 80 -14.87 11.21 -10.24
C LYS A 80 -13.47 10.65 -10.18
N ARG A 81 -12.67 10.96 -11.22
CA ARG A 81 -11.20 10.91 -11.15
C ARG A 81 -10.84 11.43 -9.76
N HIS A 82 -10.27 10.56 -8.93
CA HIS A 82 -9.83 10.98 -7.63
C HIS A 82 -8.60 11.83 -7.93
N ASN A 83 -8.80 13.15 -7.97
CA ASN A 83 -7.69 14.09 -8.01
C ASN A 83 -6.85 13.81 -6.77
N ASP A 84 -5.78 13.04 -6.98
CA ASP A 84 -4.53 12.90 -6.25
C ASP A 84 -4.55 12.58 -4.74
N ALA A 85 -5.71 12.47 -4.09
CA ALA A 85 -5.81 12.24 -2.65
C ALA A 85 -6.29 10.82 -2.32
N LEU A 86 -5.44 10.04 -1.64
CA LEU A 86 -5.77 8.73 -1.06
C LEU A 86 -6.65 8.88 0.18
N GLY A 87 -6.56 10.02 0.85
CA GLY A 87 -7.10 10.28 2.18
C GLY A 87 -5.98 10.45 3.19
N SER A 88 -6.13 11.44 4.07
CA SER A 88 -5.07 11.92 4.96
C SER A 88 -4.57 10.83 5.91
N ASP A 89 -5.42 9.90 6.33
CA ASP A 89 -5.03 8.80 7.21
C ASP A 89 -4.15 7.75 6.51
N LEU A 90 -4.38 7.51 5.21
CA LEU A 90 -3.52 6.66 4.38
C LEU A 90 -2.20 7.37 4.06
N GLU A 91 -2.25 8.63 3.63
CA GLU A 91 -1.07 9.44 3.32
C GLU A 91 -0.15 9.62 4.53
N LYS A 92 -0.71 9.88 5.72
CA LYS A 92 0.06 9.93 6.96
C LYS A 92 0.68 8.58 7.28
N GLY A 93 -0.09 7.49 7.16
CA GLY A 93 0.44 6.15 7.37
C GLY A 93 1.58 5.78 6.41
N LEU A 94 1.50 6.19 5.14
CA LEU A 94 2.57 6.00 4.17
C LEU A 94 3.80 6.86 4.49
N ASN A 95 3.61 8.12 4.88
CA ASN A 95 4.71 8.98 5.32
C ASN A 95 5.39 8.42 6.58
N GLU A 96 4.62 7.93 7.55
CA GLU A 96 5.14 7.26 8.75
C GLU A 96 5.95 6.01 8.38
N LEU A 97 5.44 5.20 7.45
CA LEU A 97 6.07 3.95 7.01
C LEU A 97 7.37 4.19 6.23
N LEU A 98 7.44 5.26 5.43
CA LEU A 98 8.56 5.54 4.53
C LEU A 98 9.56 6.57 5.07
N TYR A 99 9.31 7.16 6.24
CA TYR A 99 10.18 8.18 6.84
C TYR A 99 11.64 7.68 6.95
N PRO A 100 12.65 8.51 6.61
CA PRO A 100 12.60 9.92 6.20
C PRO A 100 12.47 10.15 4.68
N LYS A 101 12.14 9.12 3.91
CA LYS A 101 12.05 9.18 2.45
C LYS A 101 10.67 9.64 1.97
N LEU A 102 10.60 10.11 0.74
CA LEU A 102 9.34 10.55 0.14
C LEU A 102 8.56 9.35 -0.41
N ILE A 103 7.23 9.42 -0.34
CA ILE A 103 6.34 8.37 -0.88
C ILE A 103 6.69 8.04 -2.33
N GLN A 104 6.89 9.07 -3.15
CA GLN A 104 7.17 8.96 -4.59
C GLN A 104 8.51 8.25 -4.93
N ASP A 105 9.43 8.15 -3.97
CA ASP A 105 10.70 7.44 -4.19
C ASP A 105 10.46 5.92 -4.29
N PHE A 106 9.48 5.43 -3.54
CA PHE A 106 9.15 4.01 -3.41
C PHE A 106 7.85 3.60 -4.09
N ILE A 107 6.87 4.50 -4.18
CA ILE A 107 5.52 4.16 -4.61
C ILE A 107 5.13 5.03 -5.80
N HIS A 108 4.86 4.40 -6.93
CA HIS A 108 4.24 5.04 -8.08
C HIS A 108 2.76 4.64 -8.15
N ILE A 109 1.87 5.62 -8.14
CA ILE A 109 0.42 5.41 -8.11
C ILE A 109 -0.15 5.74 -9.49
N THR A 110 -0.87 4.79 -10.07
CA THR A 110 -1.66 4.99 -11.29
C THR A 110 -3.12 4.69 -11.00
N GLN A 111 -4.03 5.43 -11.66
CA GLN A 111 -5.47 5.17 -11.57
C GLN A 111 -5.98 4.70 -12.93
N ASN A 112 -6.73 3.60 -12.94
CA ASN A 112 -7.49 3.14 -14.10
C ASN A 112 -8.96 2.94 -13.68
N GLU A 113 -9.87 3.72 -14.27
CA GLU A 113 -11.30 3.72 -13.92
C GLU A 113 -11.52 3.74 -12.39
N ASN A 114 -11.93 2.60 -11.83
CA ASN A 114 -12.27 2.40 -10.42
C ASN A 114 -11.18 1.65 -9.64
N GLU A 115 -9.97 1.59 -10.15
CA GLU A 115 -8.86 0.88 -9.54
C GLU A 115 -7.65 1.80 -9.38
N LEU A 116 -7.04 1.73 -8.20
CA LEU A 116 -5.73 2.33 -7.96
C LEU A 116 -4.69 1.21 -7.96
N GLN A 117 -3.67 1.40 -8.77
CA GLN A 117 -2.50 0.55 -8.84
C GLN A 117 -1.33 1.27 -8.15
N PHE A 118 -0.66 0.57 -7.25
CA PHE A 118 0.51 1.03 -6.53
C PHE A 118 1.68 0.13 -6.94
N HIS A 119 2.62 0.67 -7.70
CA HIS A 119 3.89 0.01 -7.95
C HIS A 119 4.85 0.37 -6.82
N VAL A 120 5.22 -0.63 -6.02
CA VAL A 120 6.04 -0.51 -4.83
C VAL A 120 7.44 -1.05 -5.14
N LYS A 121 8.45 -0.18 -5.12
CA LYS A 121 9.85 -0.56 -5.21
C LYS A 121 10.31 -1.23 -3.91
N PRO A 122 11.27 -2.15 -3.96
CA PRO A 122 11.85 -2.70 -2.74
C PRO A 122 12.47 -1.62 -1.86
N TRP A 123 12.39 -1.84 -0.55
CA TRP A 123 13.22 -1.12 0.41
C TRP A 123 14.63 -1.71 0.39
N CYS A 124 15.47 -1.22 -0.53
CA CYS A 124 16.87 -1.60 -0.60
C CYS A 124 17.70 -0.74 0.37
N SER A 125 18.41 -1.38 1.31
CA SER A 125 19.42 -0.72 2.14
C SER A 125 20.71 -0.38 1.39
N CYS A 126 20.83 -0.76 0.11
CA CYS A 126 22.05 -0.62 -0.67
C CYS A 126 22.08 0.71 -1.43
N LEU A 127 22.32 1.80 -0.71
CA LEU A 127 23.25 2.83 -1.19
C LEU A 127 24.34 2.92 -0.14
N VAL A 128 25.38 2.10 -0.33
CA VAL A 128 26.68 2.34 0.29
C VAL A 128 27.28 3.54 -0.45
N GLY A 129 26.85 4.73 -0.06
CA GLY A 129 27.78 5.84 0.08
C GLY A 129 28.22 5.78 1.53
N GLU A 130 29.52 5.60 1.76
CA GLU A 130 30.13 5.79 3.07
C GLU A 130 29.57 7.11 3.66
N ASP A 131 29.09 7.05 4.91
CA ASP A 131 28.58 8.17 5.74
C ASP A 131 27.06 8.31 5.99
N ALA A 132 26.20 7.44 5.48
CA ALA A 132 24.78 7.45 5.90
C ALA A 132 24.50 6.41 7.00
N ALA A 133 24.18 6.89 8.21
CA ALA A 133 23.75 6.05 9.33
C ALA A 133 22.63 5.09 8.91
N PRO A 134 22.65 3.81 9.33
CA PRO A 134 21.64 2.85 8.94
C PRO A 134 20.28 3.26 9.53
N SER A 135 19.32 3.57 8.66
CA SER A 135 17.93 3.75 9.06
C SER A 135 17.31 2.43 9.55
N PRO A 136 16.34 2.47 10.47
CA PRO A 136 15.85 1.30 11.20
C PRO A 136 15.36 0.15 10.30
N ARG A 137 15.58 -1.09 10.76
CA ARG A 137 15.07 -2.33 10.18
C ARG A 137 13.66 -2.64 10.66
#